data_AF-A0A8S3KA87-F1
#
_entry.id   AF-A0A8S3KA87-F1
#
_cell.length_a   1.000
_cell.length_b   1.000
_cell.length_c   1.000
_cell.angle_alpha   90.00
_cell.angle_beta   90.00
_cell.angle_gamma   90.00
#
_symmetry.space_group_name_H-M   'P 1'
#
loop_
_entity.id
_entity.type
_entity.pdbx_description
1 polymer ?
#
loop_
_entity_poly.entity_id
_entity_poly.type
_entity_poly.pdbx_seq_one_letter_code
_entity_poly.pdbx_strand_id
1 'polypeptide(L)'
;EVQLTITDESDPQLAGLTDCIKEEIDGRGWHRIGKLMLKVGHFDQAEELYNELLKGASTDSDIADIYHELGRVRRDRGEYPEAVKFCEKSLEIKRKTLSEDDVSLAGTYGNI
;
A
#
# COMPACT_ATOMS: atom_id res chain seq x y z
N GLU A 1 23.11 6.58 -29.79
CA GLU A 1 22.08 5.88 -28.98
C GLU A 1 22.52 5.87 -27.53
N VAL A 2 21.71 6.42 -26.63
CA VAL A 2 21.93 6.27 -25.19
C VAL A 2 21.25 4.96 -24.82
N GLN A 3 22.06 3.92 -24.60
CA GLN A 3 21.54 2.69 -23.99
C GLN A 3 21.14 3.06 -22.56
N LEU A 4 19.83 3.22 -22.33
CA LEU A 4 19.24 3.13 -21.01
C LEU A 4 19.33 1.67 -20.60
N THR A 5 20.51 1.25 -20.15
CA THR A 5 20.69 0.03 -19.39
C THR A 5 19.80 0.19 -18.17
N ILE A 6 18.67 -0.51 -18.21
CA ILE A 6 17.76 -0.73 -17.09
C ILE A 6 18.66 -1.00 -15.89
N THR A 7 18.67 -0.04 -14.96
CA THR A 7 19.51 -0.11 -13.77
C THR A 7 19.21 -1.44 -13.11
N ASP A 8 20.25 -2.25 -13.10
CA ASP A 8 20.34 -3.60 -12.57
C ASP A 8 19.48 -3.73 -11.30
N GLU A 9 18.71 -4.82 -11.24
CA GLU A 9 17.70 -5.20 -10.22
C GLU A 9 18.25 -5.26 -8.78
N SER A 10 19.53 -4.93 -8.62
CA SER A 10 20.36 -5.16 -7.45
C SER A 10 20.91 -3.87 -6.84
N ASP A 11 20.41 -2.66 -7.17
CA ASP A 11 21.02 -1.43 -6.65
C ASP A 11 20.87 -1.36 -5.10
N PRO A 12 21.95 -1.64 -4.34
CA PRO A 12 21.90 -1.66 -2.88
C PRO A 12 21.67 -0.25 -2.32
N GLN A 13 21.86 0.79 -3.14
CA GLN A 13 21.62 2.17 -2.74
C GLN A 13 20.12 2.48 -2.70
N LEU A 14 19.31 1.86 -3.56
CA LEU A 14 17.85 1.99 -3.51
C LEU A 14 17.27 1.24 -2.31
N ALA A 15 17.82 0.05 -1.99
CA ALA A 15 17.46 -0.70 -0.79
C ALA A 15 17.86 0.05 0.48
N GLY A 16 19.10 0.55 0.56
CA GLY A 16 19.57 1.35 1.69
C GLY A 16 18.83 2.68 1.84
N LEU A 17 18.47 3.34 0.73
CA LEU A 17 17.64 4.55 0.74
C LEU A 17 16.23 4.22 1.21
N THR A 18 15.68 3.08 0.80
CA THR A 18 14.38 2.60 1.27
C THR A 18 14.40 2.35 2.77
N ASP A 19 15.44 1.71 3.30
CA ASP A 19 15.55 1.42 4.73
C ASP A 19 15.83 2.68 5.57
N CYS A 20 16.68 3.60 5.11
CA CYS A 20 16.84 4.91 5.75
C CYS A 20 15.52 5.71 5.76
N ILE A 21 14.78 5.70 4.66
CA ILE A 21 13.51 6.42 4.57
C ILE A 21 12.43 5.71 5.40
N LYS A 22 12.44 4.38 5.54
CA LYS A 22 11.54 3.64 6.45
C LYS A 22 11.74 4.08 7.91
N GLU A 23 12.97 4.35 8.33
CA GLU A 23 13.28 4.83 9.69
C GLU A 23 12.96 6.32 9.90
N GLU A 24 13.04 7.14 8.83
CA GLU A 24 12.90 8.60 8.93
C GLU A 24 11.47 9.15 8.82
N ILE A 25 10.50 8.44 8.22
CA ILE A 25 9.14 9.00 8.02
C ILE A 25 8.03 8.25 8.78
N ASP A 26 7.56 8.93 9.81
CA ASP A 26 6.39 8.62 10.63
C ASP A 26 5.15 8.26 9.78
N GLY A 27 4.66 7.02 9.93
CA GLY A 27 3.37 6.45 9.48
C GLY A 27 3.01 6.47 7.98
N ARG A 28 3.53 7.41 7.17
CA ARG A 28 3.11 7.67 5.78
C ARG A 28 4.26 7.62 4.76
N GLY A 29 5.49 7.39 5.21
CA GLY A 29 6.67 7.30 4.34
C GLY A 29 6.65 6.14 3.37
N TRP A 30 6.11 5.01 3.82
CA TRP A 30 6.03 3.79 3.05
C TRP A 30 5.24 3.93 1.74
N HIS A 31 4.19 4.76 1.71
CA HIS A 31 3.40 4.99 0.49
C HIS A 31 4.28 5.62 -0.61
N ARG A 32 5.13 6.58 -0.27
CA ARG A 32 6.03 7.21 -1.26
C ARG A 32 7.07 6.23 -1.79
N ILE A 33 7.64 5.41 -0.92
CA ILE A 33 8.60 4.36 -1.28
C ILE A 33 7.94 3.35 -2.23
N GLY A 34 6.80 2.79 -1.83
CA GLY A 34 6.10 1.81 -2.65
C GLY A 34 5.68 2.37 -4.01
N LYS A 35 5.24 3.64 -4.07
CA LYS A 35 4.99 4.34 -5.34
C LYS A 35 6.25 4.51 -6.19
N LEU A 36 7.40 4.80 -5.58
CA LEU A 36 8.66 4.91 -6.29
C LEU A 36 9.06 3.55 -6.87
N MET A 37 8.97 2.48 -6.08
CA MET A 37 9.23 1.11 -6.53
C MET A 37 8.35 0.73 -7.73
N LEU A 38 7.05 1.06 -7.69
CA LEU A 38 6.15 0.85 -8.82
C LEU A 38 6.58 1.61 -10.09
N LYS A 39 7.07 2.85 -9.95
CA LYS A 39 7.54 3.66 -11.09
C LYS A 39 8.85 3.15 -11.68
N VAL A 40 9.72 2.59 -10.83
CA VAL A 40 11.00 2.00 -11.25
C VAL A 40 10.79 0.60 -11.83
N GLY A 41 9.62 -0.02 -11.61
CA GLY A 41 9.29 -1.36 -12.11
C GLY A 41 9.63 -2.48 -11.13
N HIS A 42 10.01 -2.14 -9.89
CA HIS A 42 10.34 -3.10 -8.83
C HIS A 42 9.08 -3.58 -8.12
N PHE A 43 8.28 -4.37 -8.84
CA PHE A 43 6.99 -4.84 -8.33
C PHE A 43 7.14 -5.86 -7.19
N ASP A 44 8.17 -6.70 -7.19
CA ASP A 44 8.40 -7.71 -6.15
C ASP A 44 8.74 -7.05 -4.80
N GLN A 45 9.64 -6.08 -4.82
CA GLN A 45 10.01 -5.31 -3.63
C GLN A 45 8.84 -4.49 -3.10
N ALA A 46 8.04 -3.88 -3.98
CA ALA A 46 6.83 -3.15 -3.58
C ALA A 46 5.83 -4.09 -2.88
N GLU A 47 5.64 -5.29 -3.43
CA GLU A 47 4.76 -6.29 -2.83
C GLU A 47 5.27 -6.80 -1.48
N GLU A 48 6.56 -7.06 -1.35
CA GLU A 48 7.16 -7.48 -0.07
C GLU A 48 6.98 -6.40 1.00
N LEU A 49 7.27 -5.14 0.67
CA LEU A 49 7.06 -3.99 1.54
C LEU A 49 5.61 -3.90 2.03
N TYR A 50 4.64 -3.98 1.12
CA TYR A 50 3.22 -3.91 1.48
C TYR A 50 2.77 -5.12 2.30
N ASN A 51 3.31 -6.31 2.06
CA ASN A 51 3.01 -7.49 2.88
C ASN A 51 3.60 -7.39 4.29
N GLU A 52 4.79 -6.81 4.45
CA GLU A 52 5.36 -6.51 5.78
C GLU A 52 4.51 -5.51 6.54
N LEU A 53 4.10 -4.42 5.88
CA LEU A 53 3.20 -3.42 6.47
C LEU A 53 1.87 -4.04 6.86
N LEU A 54 1.33 -4.94 6.04
CA LEU A 54 0.07 -5.64 6.33
C LEU A 54 0.15 -6.46 7.62
N LYS A 55 1.31 -7.05 7.93
CA LYS A 55 1.53 -7.79 9.18
C LYS A 55 1.60 -6.89 10.41
N GLY A 56 2.09 -5.65 10.25
CA GLY A 56 2.21 -4.66 11.31
C GLY A 56 1.01 -3.72 11.45
N ALA A 57 0.10 -3.72 10.47
CA ALA A 57 -1.06 -2.85 10.45
C ALA A 57 -2.02 -3.21 11.60
N SER A 58 -2.31 -2.20 12.43
CA SER A 58 -3.20 -2.35 13.60
C SER A 58 -4.58 -1.72 13.40
N THR A 59 -4.75 -0.91 12.35
CA THR A 59 -6.02 -0.25 12.04
C THR A 59 -6.59 -0.76 10.72
N ASP A 60 -7.91 -0.90 10.66
CA ASP A 60 -8.63 -1.29 9.45
C ASP A 60 -8.40 -0.30 8.30
N SER A 61 -8.22 0.99 8.62
CA SER A 61 -7.87 2.01 7.63
C SER A 61 -6.51 1.73 6.98
N ASP A 62 -5.48 1.40 7.77
CA ASP A 62 -4.15 1.07 7.26
C ASP A 62 -4.19 -0.21 6.41
N ILE A 63 -4.88 -1.25 6.91
CA ILE A 63 -5.06 -2.51 6.19
C ILE A 63 -5.74 -2.26 4.83
N ALA A 64 -6.77 -1.42 4.79
CA ALA A 64 -7.47 -1.10 3.56
C ALA A 64 -6.57 -0.33 2.57
N ASP A 65 -5.77 0.62 3.03
CA ASP A 65 -4.85 1.38 2.17
C ASP A 65 -3.73 0.49 1.63
N ILE A 66 -3.20 -0.43 2.43
CA ILE A 66 -2.19 -1.41 1.99
C ILE A 66 -2.77 -2.34 0.92
N TYR A 67 -3.99 -2.85 1.09
CA TYR A 67 -4.65 -3.66 0.06
C TYR A 67 -4.91 -2.89 -1.23
N HIS A 68 -5.21 -1.59 -1.14
CA HIS A 68 -5.34 -0.75 -2.33
C HIS A 68 -4.02 -0.64 -3.09
N GLU A 69 -2.91 -0.43 -2.39
CA GLU A 69 -1.59 -0.35 -3.00
C GLU A 69 -1.12 -1.70 -3.58
N LEU A 70 -1.41 -2.84 -2.93
CA LEU A 70 -1.21 -4.17 -3.52
C LEU A 70 -2.01 -4.35 -4.82
N GLY A 71 -3.25 -3.87 -4.86
CA GLY A 71 -4.06 -3.84 -6.09
C GLY A 71 -3.39 -3.02 -7.20
N ARG A 72 -2.78 -1.88 -6.85
CA ARG A 72 -2.00 -1.07 -7.81
C ARG A 72 -0.76 -1.80 -8.32
N VAL A 73 -0.04 -2.54 -7.47
CA VAL A 73 1.10 -3.38 -7.89
C VAL A 73 0.68 -4.38 -8.96
N ARG A 74 -0.40 -5.12 -8.69
CA ARG A 74 -0.94 -6.14 -9.61
C ARG A 74 -1.42 -5.51 -10.93
N ARG A 75 -2.08 -4.35 -10.85
CA ARG A 75 -2.48 -3.60 -12.05
C ARG A 75 -1.29 -3.17 -12.88
N ASP A 76 -0.26 -2.62 -12.26
CA ASP A 76 0.93 -2.11 -12.95
C ASP A 76 1.79 -3.27 -13.52
N ARG A 77 1.66 -4.49 -12.96
CA ARG A 77 2.15 -5.77 -13.53
C ARG A 77 1.32 -6.32 -14.70
N GLY A 78 0.11 -5.81 -14.93
CA GLY A 78 -0.84 -6.34 -15.92
C GLY A 78 -1.71 -7.50 -15.42
N GLU A 79 -1.66 -7.82 -14.13
CA GLU A 79 -2.46 -8.85 -13.46
C GLU A 79 -3.78 -8.25 -12.97
N TYR A 80 -4.62 -7.84 -13.93
CA TYR A 80 -5.88 -7.14 -13.65
C TYR A 80 -6.88 -7.94 -12.79
N PRO A 81 -7.06 -9.27 -12.98
CA PRO A 81 -7.99 -10.04 -12.14
C PRO A 81 -7.59 -10.05 -10.66
N GLU A 82 -6.30 -10.18 -10.36
CA GLU A 82 -5.76 -10.09 -9.00
C GLU A 82 -5.91 -8.67 -8.45
N ALA A 83 -5.64 -7.65 -9.26
CA ALA A 83 -5.80 -6.25 -8.87
C ALA A 83 -7.23 -5.93 -8.40
N VAL A 84 -8.24 -6.46 -9.12
CA VAL A 84 -9.66 -6.29 -8.74
C VAL A 84 -9.92 -6.92 -7.38
N LYS A 85 -9.46 -8.15 -7.13
CA LYS A 85 -9.64 -8.83 -5.84
C LYS A 85 -9.06 -8.02 -4.67
N PHE A 86 -7.89 -7.42 -4.85
CA PHE A 86 -7.28 -6.58 -3.82
C PHE A 86 -8.02 -5.26 -3.60
N CYS A 87 -8.48 -4.62 -4.67
CA CYS A 87 -9.32 -3.43 -4.58
C CYS A 87 -10.66 -3.72 -3.89
N GLU A 88 -11.28 -4.86 -4.19
CA GLU A 88 -12.53 -5.30 -3.53
C GLU A 88 -12.34 -5.50 -2.03
N LYS A 89 -11.24 -6.14 -1.61
CA LYS A 89 -10.90 -6.30 -0.19
C LYS A 89 -10.72 -4.95 0.51
N SER A 90 -9.99 -4.02 -0.11
CA SER A 90 -9.82 -2.66 0.42
C SER A 90 -11.16 -1.94 0.61
N LEU A 91 -12.04 -2.03 -0.39
CA LEU A 91 -13.39 -1.46 -0.35
C LEU A 91 -14.26 -2.10 0.73
N GLU A 92 -14.20 -3.42 0.91
CA GLU A 92 -14.96 -4.12 1.94
C GLU A 92 -14.61 -3.62 3.34
N ILE A 93 -13.32 -3.46 3.63
CA ILE A 93 -12.85 -2.97 4.93
C ILE A 93 -13.29 -1.52 5.13
N LYS A 94 -13.06 -0.63 4.16
CA LYS A 94 -13.50 0.77 4.23
C LYS A 94 -15.00 0.90 4.48
N ARG A 95 -15.81 0.04 3.85
CA ARG A 95 -17.26 0.02 4.06
C ARG A 95 -17.64 -0.43 5.46
N LYS A 96 -16.94 -1.42 6.05
CA LYS A 96 -17.18 -1.87 7.42
C LYS A 96 -16.85 -0.76 8.43
N THR A 97 -15.67 -0.16 8.31
CA THR A 97 -15.23 0.93 9.19
C THR A 97 -16.21 2.12 9.12
N LEU A 98 -16.62 2.52 7.92
CA LEU A 98 -17.58 3.63 7.75
C LEU A 98 -18.96 3.31 8.35
N SER A 99 -19.44 2.07 8.19
CA SER A 99 -20.71 1.64 8.76
C SER A 99 -20.67 1.55 10.29
N GLU A 100 -19.54 1.16 10.88
CA GLU A 100 -19.35 1.13 12.33
C GLU A 100 -19.29 2.54 12.91
N ASP A 101 -18.60 3.47 12.23
CA ASP A 101 -18.57 4.89 12.59
C ASP A 101 -19.97 5.52 12.49
N ASP A 102 -20.72 5.23 11.41
CA ASP A 102 -22.09 5.74 11.23
C ASP A 102 -23.05 5.21 12.31
N VAL A 103 -22.95 3.93 12.69
CA VAL A 103 -23.78 3.37 13.77
C VAL A 103 -23.39 3.95 15.14
N SER A 104 -22.10 4.15 15.38
CA SER A 104 -21.58 4.80 16.60
C SER A 104 -22.04 6.26 16.70
N LEU A 105 -22.01 7.01 15.59
CA LEU A 105 -22.59 8.35 15.52
C LEU A 105 -24.11 8.33 15.74
N ALA A 106 -24.84 7.41 15.12
CA ALA A 106 -26.30 7.33 15.25
C ALA A 106 -26.76 7.09 16.69
N GLY A 107 -26.05 6.25 17.45
CA GLY A 107 -26.32 6.04 18.89
C GLY A 107 -26.03 7.28 19.75
N THR A 108 -25.08 8.13 19.33
CA THR A 108 -24.70 9.35 20.05
C THR A 108 -25.71 10.48 19.85
N TYR A 109 -26.32 10.59 18.66
CA TYR A 109 -27.38 11.58 18.39
C TYR A 109 -28.76 11.17 18.92
N GLY A 110 -28.97 9.90 19.30
CA GLY A 110 -30.23 9.40 19.84
C GLY A 110 -30.42 9.58 21.36
N ASN A 111 -29.42 10.14 22.07
CA ASN A 111 -29.44 10.34 23.53
C ASN A 111 -29.55 11.81 23.96
N ILE A 112 -30.17 12.67 23.13
CA ILE A 112 -30.62 14.02 23.49
C ILE A 112 -32.14 14.04 23.44
#